data_AF-L8GGT5-F1
#
_entry.id   AF-L8GGT5-F1
#
_cell.length_a   1.000
_cell.length_b   1.000
_cell.length_c   1.000
_cell.angle_alpha   90.00
_cell.angle_beta   90.00
_cell.angle_gamma   90.00
#
_symmetry.space_group_name_H-M   'P 1'
#
loop_
_entity.id
_entity.type
_entity.pdbx_description
1 polymer ?
#
loop_
_entity_poly.entity_id
_entity_poly.type
_entity_poly.pdbx_seq_one_letter_code
_entity_poly.pdbx_strand_id
1 'polypeptide(L)'
;LGPWYGYATLLAICLPFYFAHWEEYYSGSLVLGKWNGPTEAQVLSMAVYVGTGIARCYGFDFWSINLFGEISIGKALAISFYIGAVLTCATHPDRSGLSADSIGKVVGMLKHRPGAIIKALLQLTPITVVVGLGSLWIGLSWELFVAHPRTIMMSCAMAFVYLVTRLIVQRICSEPIRIFYVIEVPFFVLSFNAVWTRWFMMYVEQPLGEDEDEKMLYHGSHRR
;
A
#
# COMPACT_ATOMS: atom_id res chain seq x y z
N LEU A 1 -8.77 -14.62 -3.50
CA LEU A 1 -7.93 -13.87 -2.54
C LEU A 1 -8.72 -12.63 -2.16
N GLY A 2 -8.89 -12.35 -0.87
CA GLY A 2 -9.65 -11.19 -0.41
C GLY A 2 -8.99 -9.84 -0.77
N PRO A 3 -9.68 -8.70 -0.60
CA PRO A 3 -9.18 -7.36 -0.91
C PRO A 3 -7.82 -7.03 -0.27
N TRP A 4 -7.57 -7.54 0.94
CA TRP A 4 -6.30 -7.39 1.66
C TRP A 4 -5.08 -7.88 0.87
N TYR A 5 -5.18 -9.02 0.18
CA TYR A 5 -4.07 -9.55 -0.60
C TYR A 5 -3.75 -8.67 -1.81
N GLY A 6 -4.77 -8.05 -2.41
CA GLY A 6 -4.57 -7.07 -3.49
C GLY A 6 -3.82 -5.84 -2.99
N TYR A 7 -4.19 -5.34 -1.81
CA TYR A 7 -3.49 -4.22 -1.18
C TYR A 7 -2.05 -4.58 -0.78
N ALA A 8 -1.83 -5.76 -0.19
CA ALA A 8 -0.48 -6.23 0.15
C ALA A 8 0.39 -6.39 -1.10
N THR A 9 -0.18 -6.90 -2.20
CA THR A 9 0.52 -7.01 -3.50
C THR A 9 0.87 -5.64 -4.05
N LEU A 10 -0.05 -4.66 -3.96
CA LEU A 10 0.21 -3.28 -4.35
C LEU A 10 1.42 -2.70 -3.59
N LEU A 11 1.43 -2.83 -2.27
CA LEU A 11 2.56 -2.35 -1.45
C LEU A 11 3.87 -3.08 -1.77
N ALA A 12 3.81 -4.39 -1.99
CA ALA A 12 4.97 -5.21 -2.34
C ALA A 12 5.59 -4.82 -3.69
N ILE A 13 4.81 -4.28 -4.62
CA ILE A 13 5.31 -3.76 -5.91
C ILE A 13 5.80 -2.32 -5.77
N CYS A 14 5.03 -1.48 -5.07
CA CYS A 14 5.29 -0.06 -4.93
C CYS A 14 6.55 0.22 -4.10
N LEU A 15 6.67 -0.36 -2.90
CA LEU A 15 7.75 -0.02 -1.98
C LEU A 15 9.15 -0.29 -2.57
N PRO A 16 9.47 -1.50 -3.08
CA PRO A 16 10.78 -1.75 -3.67
C PRO A 16 11.11 -0.81 -4.82
N PHE A 17 10.12 -0.46 -5.63
CA PHE A 17 10.31 0.47 -6.73
C PHE A 17 10.67 1.88 -6.26
N TYR A 18 10.01 2.40 -5.22
CA TYR A 18 10.38 3.71 -4.64
C TYR A 18 11.78 3.67 -4.01
N PHE A 19 12.08 2.62 -3.23
CA PHE A 19 13.40 2.45 -2.60
C PHE A 19 14.52 2.34 -3.63
N ALA A 20 14.31 1.67 -4.76
CA ALA A 20 15.28 1.59 -5.83
C ALA A 20 15.62 2.98 -6.40
N HIS A 21 14.62 3.83 -6.65
CA HIS A 21 14.84 5.20 -7.16
C HIS A 21 15.46 6.12 -6.11
N TRP A 22 15.14 5.91 -4.84
CA TRP A 22 15.74 6.67 -3.74
C TRP A 22 17.21 6.28 -3.54
N GLU A 23 17.54 4.99 -3.62
CA GLU A 23 18.94 4.52 -3.64
C GLU A 23 19.67 5.13 -4.84
N GLU A 24 19.04 5.14 -6.01
CA GLU A 24 19.59 5.71 -7.25
C GLU A 24 19.91 7.21 -7.15
N TYR A 25 19.11 7.95 -6.37
CA TYR A 25 19.35 9.37 -6.10
C TYR A 25 20.69 9.59 -5.38
N TYR A 26 21.10 8.66 -4.51
CA TYR A 26 22.35 8.74 -3.76
C TYR A 26 23.53 8.05 -4.42
N SER A 27 23.31 6.87 -5.02
CA SER A 27 24.37 6.08 -5.66
C SER A 27 24.75 6.62 -7.04
N GLY A 28 23.83 7.31 -7.72
CA GLY A 28 23.99 7.76 -9.10
C GLY A 28 23.79 6.65 -10.14
N SER A 29 23.69 5.38 -9.74
CA SER A 29 23.53 4.24 -10.65
C SER A 29 22.32 3.39 -10.29
N LEU A 30 21.48 3.05 -11.27
CA LEU A 30 20.38 2.10 -11.08
C LEU A 30 20.90 0.68 -11.25
N VAL A 31 21.03 -0.03 -10.14
CA VAL A 31 21.31 -1.47 -10.18
C VAL A 31 19.98 -2.21 -10.20
N LEU A 32 19.44 -2.47 -11.39
CA LEU A 32 18.32 -3.41 -11.53
C LEU A 32 18.84 -4.86 -11.59
N GLY A 33 18.08 -5.77 -11.00
CA GLY A 33 18.25 -7.20 -11.27
C GLY A 33 18.07 -7.50 -12.77
N LYS A 34 18.95 -8.34 -13.33
CA LYS A 34 18.95 -8.73 -14.75
C LYS A 34 17.72 -9.58 -15.13
N TRP A 35 17.11 -10.25 -14.16
CA TRP A 35 15.89 -11.06 -14.27
C TRP A 35 15.01 -10.81 -13.04
N ASN A 36 13.70 -10.63 -13.23
CA ASN A 36 12.72 -10.30 -12.20
C ASN A 36 13.02 -9.00 -11.44
N GLY A 37 13.55 -8.00 -12.15
CA GLY A 37 13.76 -6.66 -11.60
C GLY A 37 12.43 -5.92 -11.35
N PRO A 38 12.41 -4.88 -10.50
CA PRO A 38 11.20 -4.10 -10.21
C PRO A 38 10.48 -3.57 -11.48
N THR A 39 11.25 -3.19 -12.49
CA THR A 39 10.70 -2.71 -13.79
C THR A 39 10.05 -3.83 -14.60
N GLU A 40 10.65 -5.01 -14.66
CA GLU A 40 10.08 -6.17 -15.38
C GLU A 40 8.77 -6.61 -14.72
N ALA A 41 8.74 -6.66 -13.38
CA ALA A 41 7.56 -6.97 -12.60
C ALA A 41 6.42 -5.96 -12.85
N GLN A 42 6.73 -4.67 -12.99
CA GLN A 42 5.74 -3.64 -13.31
C GLN A 42 5.19 -3.78 -14.72
N VAL A 43 6.05 -4.02 -15.73
CA VAL A 43 5.61 -4.22 -17.12
C VAL A 43 4.72 -5.46 -17.23
N LEU A 44 5.10 -6.57 -16.59
CA LEU A 44 4.29 -7.77 -16.53
C LEU A 44 2.94 -7.50 -15.86
N SER A 45 2.95 -6.77 -14.73
CA SER A 45 1.72 -6.39 -14.02
C SER A 45 0.80 -5.54 -14.91
N MET A 46 1.36 -4.58 -15.65
CA MET A 46 0.60 -3.76 -16.60
C MET A 46 0.02 -4.59 -17.74
N ALA A 47 0.79 -5.54 -18.30
CA ALA A 47 0.29 -6.45 -19.33
C ALA A 47 -0.89 -7.29 -18.81
N VAL A 48 -0.80 -7.80 -17.57
CA VAL A 48 -1.87 -8.54 -16.90
C VAL A 48 -3.11 -7.67 -16.69
N TYR A 49 -2.97 -6.41 -16.25
CA TYR A 49 -4.09 -5.50 -16.06
C TYR A 49 -4.77 -5.13 -17.39
N VAL A 50 -4.00 -4.83 -18.44
CA VAL A 50 -4.53 -4.56 -19.78
C VAL A 50 -5.26 -5.79 -20.33
N GLY A 51 -4.65 -6.97 -20.23
CA GLY A 51 -5.27 -8.23 -20.64
C GLY A 51 -6.57 -8.51 -19.88
N THR A 52 -6.60 -8.22 -18.58
CA THR A 52 -7.82 -8.32 -17.76
C THR A 52 -8.91 -7.36 -18.21
N GLY A 53 -8.54 -6.11 -18.50
CA GLY A 53 -9.47 -5.11 -19.01
C GLY A 53 -10.10 -5.53 -20.34
N ILE A 54 -9.28 -6.02 -21.27
CA ILE A 54 -9.74 -6.53 -22.56
C ILE A 54 -10.66 -7.75 -22.37
N ALA A 55 -10.24 -8.75 -21.60
CA ALA A 55 -11.05 -9.95 -21.34
C ALA A 55 -12.43 -9.60 -20.75
N ARG A 56 -12.47 -8.64 -19.82
CA ARG A 56 -13.71 -8.16 -19.21
C ARG A 56 -14.63 -7.47 -20.22
N CYS A 57 -14.10 -6.76 -21.21
CA CYS A 57 -14.90 -6.14 -22.29
C CYS A 57 -15.64 -7.20 -23.13
N TYR A 58 -15.06 -8.40 -23.27
CA TYR A 58 -15.71 -9.54 -23.93
C TYR A 58 -16.53 -10.42 -22.96
N GLY A 59 -16.75 -9.97 -21.72
CA GLY A 59 -17.51 -10.70 -20.71
C GLY A 59 -16.80 -11.93 -20.13
N PHE A 60 -15.52 -12.12 -20.45
CA PHE A 60 -14.75 -13.28 -20.01
C PHE A 60 -14.08 -13.00 -18.65
N ASP A 61 -14.41 -13.81 -17.63
CA ASP A 61 -13.75 -13.79 -16.33
C ASP A 61 -12.86 -15.03 -16.17
N PHE A 62 -11.61 -14.92 -16.61
CA PHE A 62 -10.65 -16.02 -16.46
C PHE A 62 -10.08 -16.11 -15.04
N TRP A 63 -10.22 -15.06 -14.22
CA TRP A 63 -9.65 -15.03 -12.87
C TRP A 63 -10.36 -16.00 -11.94
N SER A 64 -11.64 -16.28 -12.19
CA SER A 64 -12.48 -17.21 -11.42
C SER A 64 -12.40 -18.66 -11.89
N ILE A 65 -11.71 -18.96 -12.99
CA ILE A 65 -11.59 -20.34 -13.49
C ILE A 65 -10.71 -21.14 -12.52
N ASN A 66 -11.23 -22.26 -12.03
CA ASN A 66 -10.49 -23.17 -11.15
C ASN A 66 -9.53 -24.04 -11.98
N LEU A 67 -8.23 -24.00 -11.65
CA LEU A 67 -7.21 -24.85 -12.26
C LEU A 67 -7.13 -26.20 -11.56
N PHE A 68 -6.99 -26.17 -10.23
CA PHE A 68 -6.83 -27.35 -9.38
C PHE A 68 -7.62 -27.17 -8.09
N GLY A 69 -8.73 -27.90 -7.94
CA GLY A 69 -9.59 -27.80 -6.76
C GLY A 69 -10.06 -26.36 -6.50
N GLU A 70 -9.75 -25.82 -5.33
CA GLU A 70 -10.11 -24.45 -4.92
C GLU A 70 -9.14 -23.36 -5.41
N ILE A 71 -8.10 -23.72 -6.17
CA ILE A 71 -7.11 -22.78 -6.71
C ILE A 71 -7.58 -22.28 -8.07
N SER A 72 -8.19 -21.09 -8.05
CA SER A 72 -8.48 -20.29 -9.25
C SER A 72 -7.20 -19.78 -9.93
N ILE A 73 -7.24 -19.51 -11.24
CA ILE A 73 -6.16 -18.87 -12.02
C ILE A 73 -5.62 -17.62 -11.30
N GLY A 74 -6.51 -16.80 -10.72
CA GLY A 74 -6.08 -15.62 -9.98
C GLY A 74 -5.29 -15.89 -8.71
N LYS A 75 -5.65 -16.95 -7.99
CA LYS A 75 -4.89 -17.42 -6.81
C LYS A 75 -3.52 -17.93 -7.25
N ALA A 76 -3.46 -18.74 -8.30
CA ALA A 76 -2.21 -19.28 -8.82
C ALA A 76 -1.24 -18.17 -9.27
N LEU A 77 -1.73 -17.18 -10.02
CA LEU A 77 -0.92 -16.05 -10.46
C LEU A 77 -0.41 -15.21 -9.29
N ALA A 78 -1.26 -14.85 -8.33
CA ALA A 78 -0.83 -14.11 -7.16
C ALA A 78 0.23 -14.87 -6.35
N ILE A 79 0.05 -16.20 -6.15
CA ILE A 79 1.04 -17.05 -5.50
C ILE A 79 2.36 -17.05 -6.29
N SER A 80 2.32 -17.13 -7.63
CA SER A 80 3.55 -17.07 -8.43
C SER A 80 4.29 -15.72 -8.31
N PHE A 81 3.57 -14.60 -8.15
CA PHE A 81 4.18 -13.30 -7.89
C PHE A 81 4.86 -13.27 -6.52
N TYR A 82 4.21 -13.81 -5.48
CA TYR A 82 4.81 -13.91 -4.15
C TYR A 82 6.03 -14.83 -4.14
N ILE A 83 5.96 -16.00 -4.79
CA ILE A 83 7.09 -16.91 -4.92
C ILE A 83 8.24 -16.23 -5.69
N GLY A 84 7.95 -15.57 -6.81
CA GLY A 84 8.93 -14.82 -7.58
C GLY A 84 9.61 -13.74 -6.75
N ALA A 85 8.84 -12.97 -5.98
CA ALA A 85 9.39 -11.96 -5.07
C ALA A 85 10.32 -12.60 -4.02
N VAL A 86 9.89 -13.68 -3.35
CA VAL A 86 10.70 -14.38 -2.34
C VAL A 86 11.99 -14.97 -2.95
N LEU A 87 11.90 -15.59 -4.13
CA LEU A 87 13.06 -16.14 -4.82
C LEU A 87 14.07 -15.07 -5.24
N THR A 88 13.58 -13.90 -5.68
CA THR A 88 14.46 -12.77 -5.99
C THR A 88 15.17 -12.24 -4.74
N CYS A 89 14.47 -12.19 -3.59
CA CYS A 89 15.10 -11.86 -2.30
C CYS A 89 16.18 -12.89 -1.91
N ALA A 90 15.89 -14.18 -2.07
CA ALA A 90 16.77 -15.26 -1.63
C ALA A 90 18.01 -15.43 -2.51
N THR A 91 17.90 -15.18 -3.82
CA THR A 91 18.99 -15.42 -4.78
C THR A 91 19.93 -14.23 -4.93
N HIS A 92 19.47 -13.02 -4.62
CA HIS A 92 20.26 -11.79 -4.80
C HIS A 92 20.03 -10.80 -3.64
N PRO A 93 20.50 -11.12 -2.42
CA PRO A 93 20.32 -10.26 -1.24
C PRO A 93 20.96 -8.87 -1.41
N ASP A 94 22.02 -8.76 -2.20
CA ASP A 94 22.69 -7.51 -2.54
C ASP A 94 21.96 -6.66 -3.60
N ARG A 95 20.91 -7.19 -4.26
CA ARG A 95 20.23 -6.55 -5.41
C ARG A 95 18.70 -6.63 -5.33
N SER A 96 18.17 -7.04 -4.19
CA SER A 96 16.76 -7.33 -3.97
C SER A 96 15.84 -6.10 -4.10
N GLY A 97 16.40 -4.89 -3.95
CA GLY A 97 15.63 -3.65 -3.93
C GLY A 97 14.68 -3.56 -2.73
N LEU A 98 14.85 -4.42 -1.71
CA LEU A 98 14.08 -4.32 -0.48
C LEU A 98 14.50 -3.08 0.32
N SER A 99 13.52 -2.54 1.03
CA SER A 99 13.69 -1.34 1.86
C SER A 99 14.89 -1.42 2.79
N ALA A 100 15.14 -2.57 3.41
CA ALA A 100 16.25 -2.75 4.35
C ALA A 100 17.64 -2.70 3.66
N ASP A 101 17.80 -3.35 2.51
CA ASP A 101 19.09 -3.41 1.81
C ASP A 101 19.42 -2.05 1.16
N SER A 102 18.43 -1.38 0.57
CA SER A 102 18.61 -0.03 0.01
C SER A 102 18.96 0.99 1.08
N ILE A 103 18.33 0.95 2.25
CA ILE A 103 18.68 1.81 3.39
C ILE A 103 20.11 1.52 3.86
N GLY A 104 20.48 0.25 4.04
CA GLY A 104 21.81 -0.16 4.48
C GLY A 104 22.92 0.34 3.55
N LYS A 105 22.72 0.24 2.24
CA LYS A 105 23.66 0.76 1.24
C LYS A 105 23.80 2.28 1.28
N VAL A 106 22.69 3.02 1.34
CA VAL A 106 22.73 4.49 1.41
C VAL A 106 23.39 4.97 2.71
N VAL A 107 23.08 4.33 3.85
CA VAL A 107 23.76 4.60 5.13
C VAL A 107 25.25 4.30 5.03
N GLY A 108 25.64 3.19 4.39
CA GLY A 108 27.03 2.84 4.12
C GLY A 108 27.76 3.89 3.28
N MET A 109 27.15 4.34 2.19
CA MET A 109 27.70 5.40 1.31
C MET A 109 27.86 6.74 2.03
N LEU A 110 26.92 7.05 2.93
CA LEU A 110 26.88 8.32 3.66
C LEU A 110 27.58 8.24 5.04
N LYS A 111 28.23 7.12 5.38
CA LYS A 111 28.87 6.91 6.69
C LYS A 111 29.90 7.99 7.05
N HIS A 112 30.58 8.55 6.06
CA HIS A 112 31.55 9.63 6.25
C HIS A 112 30.92 11.04 6.35
N ARG A 113 29.60 11.17 6.22
CA ARG A 113 28.84 12.43 6.28
C ARG A 113 27.57 12.25 7.14
N PRO A 114 27.68 12.26 8.49
CA PRO A 114 26.57 11.90 9.38
C PRO A 114 25.33 12.79 9.21
N GLY A 115 25.51 14.10 8.96
CA GLY A 115 24.39 15.01 8.69
C GLY A 115 23.61 14.69 7.41
N ALA A 116 24.25 14.03 6.43
CA ALA A 116 23.59 13.62 5.19
C ALA A 116 22.72 12.37 5.39
N ILE A 117 23.06 11.49 6.34
CA ILE A 117 22.29 10.28 6.66
C ILE A 117 20.90 10.66 7.19
N ILE A 118 20.84 11.56 8.18
CA ILE A 118 19.56 12.00 8.75
C ILE A 118 18.71 12.66 7.67
N LYS A 119 19.32 13.52 6.85
CA LYS A 119 18.64 14.16 5.72
C LYS A 119 18.10 13.11 4.74
N ALA A 120 18.86 12.06 4.43
CA ALA A 120 18.43 10.98 3.54
C ALA A 120 17.23 10.21 4.08
N LEU A 121 17.24 9.90 5.39
CA LEU A 121 16.12 9.21 6.03
C LEU A 121 14.87 10.10 6.11
N LEU A 122 15.01 11.40 6.35
CA LEU A 122 13.90 12.36 6.30
C LEU A 122 13.30 12.52 4.90
N GLN A 123 14.03 12.19 3.83
CA GLN A 123 13.49 12.19 2.48
C GLN A 123 12.62 10.97 2.17
N LEU A 124 12.61 9.95 3.04
CA LEU A 124 11.68 8.83 2.97
C LEU A 124 10.32 9.16 3.62
N THR A 125 10.19 10.30 4.30
CA THR A 125 8.93 10.73 4.94
C THR A 125 7.72 10.72 3.99
N PRO A 126 7.79 11.22 2.74
CA PRO A 126 6.62 11.22 1.85
C PRO A 126 6.00 9.84 1.64
N ILE A 127 6.83 8.82 1.38
CA ILE A 127 6.34 7.47 1.13
C ILE A 127 5.85 6.80 2.41
N THR A 128 6.52 7.01 3.55
CA THR A 128 6.11 6.43 4.82
C THR A 128 4.81 7.04 5.31
N VAL A 129 4.59 8.34 5.09
CA VAL A 129 3.33 9.02 5.39
C VAL A 129 2.19 8.46 4.55
N VAL A 130 2.33 8.38 3.22
CA VAL A 130 1.27 7.85 2.35
C VAL A 130 0.94 6.39 2.67
N VAL A 131 1.96 5.54 2.87
CA VAL A 131 1.75 4.11 3.17
C VAL A 131 1.20 3.91 4.58
N GLY A 132 1.70 4.66 5.57
CA GLY A 132 1.25 4.57 6.96
C GLY A 132 -0.19 5.06 7.12
N LEU A 133 -0.49 6.27 6.65
CA LEU A 133 -1.83 6.84 6.71
C LEU A 133 -2.82 6.08 5.82
N GLY A 134 -2.40 5.67 4.61
CA GLY A 134 -3.22 4.84 3.73
C GLY A 134 -3.58 3.49 4.37
N SER A 135 -2.63 2.83 5.01
CA SER A 135 -2.87 1.57 5.72
C SER A 135 -3.76 1.76 6.95
N LEU A 136 -3.55 2.86 7.70
CA LEU A 136 -4.39 3.22 8.83
C LEU A 136 -5.84 3.49 8.40
N TRP A 137 -6.02 4.23 7.31
CA TRP A 137 -7.34 4.51 6.75
C TRP A 137 -8.06 3.22 6.33
N ILE A 138 -7.38 2.34 5.58
CA ILE A 138 -7.94 1.06 5.14
C ILE A 138 -8.28 0.15 6.33
N GLY A 139 -7.42 0.11 7.35
CA GLY A 139 -7.64 -0.69 8.55
C GLY A 139 -8.84 -0.23 9.38
N LEU A 140 -9.00 1.10 9.54
CA LEU A 140 -10.13 1.66 10.28
C LEU A 140 -11.44 1.62 9.49
N SER A 141 -11.37 1.79 8.17
CA SER A 141 -12.52 1.82 7.25
C SER A 141 -12.64 0.53 6.44
N TRP A 142 -12.50 -0.63 7.10
CA TRP A 142 -12.52 -1.94 6.45
C TRP A 142 -13.77 -2.19 5.60
N GLU A 143 -14.96 -1.83 6.11
CA GLU A 143 -16.23 -2.00 5.38
C GLU A 143 -16.23 -1.25 4.05
N LEU A 144 -15.72 -0.02 4.03
CA LEU A 144 -15.59 0.79 2.83
C LEU A 144 -14.59 0.18 1.85
N PHE A 145 -13.50 -0.39 2.35
CA PHE A 145 -12.50 -1.06 1.54
C PHE A 145 -13.03 -2.33 0.87
N VAL A 146 -13.83 -3.13 1.57
CA VAL A 146 -14.46 -4.32 0.99
C VAL A 146 -15.54 -3.94 -0.03
N ALA A 147 -16.29 -2.86 0.20
CA ALA A 147 -17.31 -2.37 -0.72
C ALA A 147 -16.71 -1.78 -2.01
N HIS A 148 -15.62 -1.00 -1.90
CA HIS A 148 -15.01 -0.28 -3.04
C HIS A 148 -13.49 -0.47 -3.15
N PRO A 149 -13.00 -1.72 -3.28
CA PRO A 149 -11.57 -2.02 -3.21
C PRO A 149 -10.79 -1.39 -4.37
N ARG A 150 -11.38 -1.35 -5.57
CA ARG A 150 -10.72 -0.85 -6.80
C ARG A 150 -10.40 0.63 -6.69
N THR A 151 -11.36 1.44 -6.28
CA THR A 151 -11.22 2.90 -6.19
C THR A 151 -10.18 3.28 -5.14
N ILE A 152 -10.21 2.61 -3.97
CA ILE A 152 -9.26 2.87 -2.90
C ILE A 152 -7.84 2.47 -3.31
N MET A 153 -7.66 1.26 -3.87
CA MET A 153 -6.34 0.84 -4.37
C MET A 153 -5.82 1.77 -5.48
N MET A 154 -6.68 2.23 -6.39
CA MET A 154 -6.30 3.17 -7.43
C MET A 154 -5.85 4.52 -6.85
N SER A 155 -6.52 5.03 -5.82
CA SER A 155 -6.11 6.26 -5.14
C SER A 155 -4.74 6.14 -4.48
N CYS A 156 -4.46 5.03 -3.79
CA CYS A 156 -3.15 4.73 -3.22
C CYS A 156 -2.07 4.61 -4.30
N ALA A 157 -2.37 3.92 -5.40
CA ALA A 157 -1.46 3.77 -6.54
C ALA A 157 -1.15 5.11 -7.20
N MET A 158 -2.14 5.99 -7.37
CA MET A 158 -1.93 7.32 -7.96
C MET A 158 -1.06 8.21 -7.07
N ALA A 159 -1.26 8.17 -5.76
CA ALA A 159 -0.42 8.90 -4.81
C ALA A 159 1.04 8.41 -4.86
N PHE A 160 1.22 7.09 -4.93
CA PHE A 160 2.52 6.47 -5.10
C PHE A 160 3.21 6.91 -6.40
N VAL A 161 2.51 6.82 -7.53
CA VAL A 161 3.04 7.21 -8.85
C VAL A 161 3.49 8.67 -8.82
N TYR A 162 2.67 9.57 -8.27
CA TYR A 162 3.04 10.97 -8.13
C TYR A 162 4.36 11.15 -7.36
N LEU A 163 4.51 10.49 -6.20
CA LEU A 163 5.72 10.58 -5.39
C LEU A 163 6.96 10.05 -6.12
N VAL A 164 6.86 8.90 -6.78
CA VAL A 164 8.00 8.35 -7.53
C VAL A 164 8.36 9.23 -8.73
N THR A 165 7.37 9.74 -9.48
CA THR A 165 7.65 10.65 -10.59
C THR A 165 8.37 11.91 -10.11
N ARG A 166 7.96 12.49 -8.96
CA ARG A 166 8.65 13.63 -8.36
C ARG A 166 10.09 13.29 -7.96
N LEU A 167 10.32 12.12 -7.37
CA LEU A 167 11.65 11.62 -6.99
C LEU A 167 12.56 11.47 -8.21
N ILE A 168 12.07 10.88 -9.30
CA ILE A 168 12.82 10.72 -10.55
C ILE A 168 13.18 12.10 -11.12
N VAL A 169 12.23 13.04 -11.20
CA VAL A 169 12.47 14.38 -11.72
C VAL A 169 13.49 15.13 -10.85
N GLN A 170 13.36 15.06 -9.53
CA GLN A 170 14.30 15.70 -8.60
C GLN A 170 15.72 15.19 -8.78
N ARG A 171 15.87 13.88 -9.00
CA ARG A 171 17.17 13.30 -9.32
C ARG A 171 17.76 13.86 -10.61
N ILE A 172 17.00 13.81 -11.71
CA ILE A 172 17.46 14.27 -13.04
C ILE A 172 17.81 15.77 -13.00
N CYS A 173 17.00 16.58 -12.33
CA CYS A 173 17.23 18.01 -12.18
C CYS A 173 18.24 18.36 -11.08
N SER A 174 18.77 17.37 -10.35
CA SER A 174 19.64 17.59 -9.18
C SER A 174 19.02 18.52 -8.12
N GLU A 175 17.70 18.50 -7.96
CA GLU A 175 16.96 19.25 -6.93
C GLU A 175 16.90 18.43 -5.64
N PRO A 176 17.03 19.05 -4.45
CA PRO A 176 16.82 18.34 -3.20
C PRO A 176 15.40 17.76 -3.09
N ILE A 177 15.29 16.51 -2.67
CA ILE A 177 14.01 15.87 -2.36
C ILE A 177 13.30 16.63 -1.23
N ARG A 178 12.01 16.92 -1.44
CA ARG A 178 11.13 17.59 -0.47
C ARG A 178 10.54 16.58 0.50
N ILE A 179 10.37 17.00 1.75
CA ILE A 179 9.86 16.15 2.85
C ILE A 179 8.33 16.03 2.81
N PHE A 180 7.64 17.05 2.29
CA PHE A 180 6.18 17.10 2.24
C PHE A 180 5.68 17.43 0.83
N TYR A 181 4.65 16.71 0.41
CA TYR A 181 3.92 16.97 -0.83
C TYR A 181 2.43 17.19 -0.57
N VAL A 182 1.80 18.03 -1.40
CA VAL A 182 0.36 18.32 -1.32
C VAL A 182 -0.50 17.06 -1.48
N ILE A 183 0.01 16.04 -2.20
CA ILE A 183 -0.67 14.75 -2.38
C ILE A 183 -0.87 13.97 -1.07
N GLU A 184 -0.13 14.31 0.00
CA GLU A 184 -0.28 13.68 1.32
C GLU A 184 -1.51 14.21 2.06
N VAL A 185 -1.97 15.42 1.76
CA VAL A 185 -3.08 16.09 2.46
C VAL A 185 -4.38 15.26 2.43
N PRO A 186 -4.83 14.69 1.29
CA PRO A 186 -5.98 13.80 1.28
C PRO A 186 -5.83 12.60 2.22
N PHE A 187 -4.65 12.00 2.34
CA PHE A 187 -4.43 10.87 3.24
C PHE A 187 -4.54 11.29 4.70
N PHE A 188 -4.00 12.46 5.07
CA PHE A 188 -4.20 13.02 6.41
C PHE A 188 -5.68 13.23 6.72
N VAL A 189 -6.43 13.84 5.81
CA VAL A 189 -7.86 14.12 6.00
C VAL A 189 -8.66 12.82 6.11
N LEU A 190 -8.40 11.84 5.25
CA LEU A 190 -9.12 10.57 5.22
C LEU A 190 -8.82 9.72 6.47
N SER A 191 -7.55 9.60 6.86
CA SER A 191 -7.18 8.88 8.09
C SER A 191 -7.74 9.57 9.32
N PHE A 192 -7.70 10.91 9.39
CA PHE A 192 -8.32 11.65 10.49
C PHE A 192 -9.83 11.44 10.54
N ASN A 193 -10.51 11.53 9.40
CA ASN A 193 -11.95 11.27 9.29
C ASN A 193 -12.31 9.84 9.73
N ALA A 194 -11.50 8.84 9.38
CA ALA A 194 -11.72 7.46 9.77
C ALA A 194 -11.54 7.25 11.29
N VAL A 195 -10.51 7.86 11.89
CA VAL A 195 -10.31 7.86 13.35
C VAL A 195 -11.49 8.55 14.04
N TRP A 196 -11.87 9.73 13.55
CA TRP A 196 -12.98 10.50 14.11
C TRP A 196 -14.29 9.73 14.07
N THR A 197 -14.60 9.09 12.95
CA THR A 197 -15.85 8.33 12.79
C THR A 197 -15.88 7.12 13.73
N ARG A 198 -14.77 6.37 13.85
CA ARG A 198 -14.67 5.24 14.78
C ARG A 198 -14.77 5.67 16.24
N TRP A 199 -14.13 6.79 16.58
CA TRP A 199 -14.22 7.37 17.92
C TRP A 199 -15.66 7.82 18.20
N PHE A 200 -16.29 8.56 17.30
CA PHE A 200 -17.66 9.05 17.44
C PHE A 200 -18.69 7.91 17.61
N MET A 201 -18.60 6.86 16.79
CA MET A 201 -19.47 5.66 16.92
C MET A 201 -19.33 5.00 18.29
N MET A 202 -18.12 4.97 18.87
CA MET A 202 -17.90 4.36 20.20
C MET A 202 -18.60 5.13 21.34
N TYR A 203 -18.78 6.45 21.23
CA TYR A 203 -19.33 7.28 22.32
C TYR A 203 -20.78 7.72 22.12
N VAL A 204 -21.29 7.77 20.88
CA VAL A 204 -22.61 8.34 20.59
C VAL A 204 -23.68 7.27 20.33
N GLU A 205 -23.30 6.08 19.85
CA GLU A 205 -24.21 4.94 19.65
C GLU A 205 -24.14 3.92 20.81
N GLN A 206 -23.95 4.39 22.05
CA GLN A 206 -24.40 3.56 23.17
C GLN A 206 -25.91 3.39 23.02
N PRO A 207 -26.44 2.15 23.00
CA PRO A 207 -27.88 1.96 22.94
C PRO A 207 -28.50 2.68 24.14
N LEU A 208 -29.25 3.74 23.85
CA LEU A 208 -29.97 4.50 24.84
C LEU A 208 -31.12 3.62 25.32
N GLY A 209 -30.91 2.95 26.46
CA GLY A 209 -31.98 2.46 27.33
C GLY A 209 -32.58 1.11 26.99
N GLU A 210 -31.92 0.01 27.37
CA GLU A 210 -32.64 -1.20 27.81
C GLU A 210 -33.07 -1.11 29.31
N ASP A 211 -32.59 -0.10 30.04
CA ASP A 211 -32.86 0.06 31.48
C ASP A 211 -34.20 0.77 31.81
N GLU A 212 -34.85 1.42 30.83
CA GLU A 212 -36.14 2.13 31.07
C GLU A 212 -37.36 1.23 30.81
N ASP A 213 -37.29 0.31 29.86
CA ASP A 213 -38.39 -0.61 29.57
C ASP A 213 -38.57 -1.67 30.67
N GLU A 214 -37.49 -2.11 31.32
CA GLU A 214 -37.57 -3.04 32.45
C GLU A 214 -38.20 -2.36 33.69
N LYS A 215 -37.90 -1.08 33.95
CA LYS A 215 -38.50 -0.33 35.06
C LYS A 215 -39.97 -0.01 34.86
N MET A 216 -40.44 0.17 33.62
CA MET A 216 -41.87 0.35 33.34
C MET A 216 -42.66 -0.96 33.48
N LEU A 217 -42.07 -2.10 33.14
CA LEU A 217 -42.71 -3.42 33.30
C LEU A 217 -42.87 -3.83 34.77
N TYR A 218 -41.89 -3.54 35.63
CA TYR A 218 -41.98 -3.85 37.06
C TYR A 218 -42.99 -2.96 37.82
N HIS A 219 -43.14 -1.69 37.43
CA HIS A 219 -44.13 -0.80 38.07
C HIS A 219 -45.57 -1.00 37.58
N GLY A 220 -45.78 -1.60 36.40
CA GLY A 220 -47.12 -1.93 35.88
C GLY A 220 -47.75 -3.18 36.51
N SER A 221 -46.96 -4.10 37.05
CA SER A 221 -47.42 -5.41 37.55
C SER A 221 -48.08 -5.34 38.95
N HIS A 222 -47.83 -4.29 39.74
CA HIS A 222 -48.43 -4.14 41.08
C HIS A 222 -49.75 -3.34 41.11
N ARG A 223 -50.31 -2.97 39.95
CA ARG A 223 -51.65 -2.38 39.83
C ARG A 223 -52.49 -3.17 38.83
N ARG A 224 -52.87 -4.39 39.16
CA ARG A 224 -54.11 -5.01 38.69
C ARG A 224 -54.48 -6.21 39.52
#